data_AF-A0A3P6T6Q8-F1
#
_entry.id   AF-A0A3P6T6Q8-F1
#
_cell.length_a   1.000
_cell.length_b   1.000
_cell.length_c   1.000
_cell.angle_alpha   90.00
_cell.angle_beta   90.00
_cell.angle_gamma   90.00
#
_symmetry.space_group_name_H-M   'P 1'
#
loop_
_entity.id
_entity.type
_entity.pdbx_description
1 polymer ?
#
loop_
_entity_poly.entity_id
_entity_poly.type
_entity_poly.pdbx_seq_one_letter_code
_entity_poly.pdbx_strand_id
1 'polypeptide(L)'
;MPISGYSGLVDGLFPEPSEAIPRCGKPVCILEAVGPTAIEDFRDRHNAEEMITMRNNNVPLPVIPDVPHATPKEATEAVQGLVLDNKTAPVLYRISAFYSSGVKLSSVHIEVPFPDRLDLHTIQLDPVGVNIKTGKRGIDITKMIIGDLVWVYALAPTIKFATTKMALPCTVEEAFHARQPNVWRVARFALIHRDLMPTLGFVTSIVSRQNGVFRIYMQGHRQLVTVNRNRLQNPKDSHKIRANSFITAPFRPKQLDYMVFACKPTDNARELTSYMAEVQYFPSSPPTPFDIRITSAEHQRQVQDKLRDFTMFQTRPTEVLNFLEPLYSAACGTIAAVVAD
;
A
#
# COMPACT_ATOMS: atom_id res chain seq x y z
N MET A 1 -1.86 1.46 -36.34
CA MET A 1 -1.45 1.69 -34.94
C MET A 1 -2.61 1.24 -34.06
N PRO A 2 -2.42 0.36 -33.08
CA PRO A 2 -3.49 0.09 -32.12
C PRO A 2 -3.72 1.38 -31.31
N ILE A 3 -4.97 1.85 -31.33
CA ILE A 3 -5.46 2.98 -30.55
C ILE A 3 -5.38 2.55 -29.08
N SER A 4 -4.57 3.23 -28.25
CA SER A 4 -4.38 2.86 -26.83
C SER A 4 -5.71 2.96 -26.09
N GLY A 5 -5.93 2.09 -25.08
CA GLY A 5 -7.20 1.99 -24.36
C GLY A 5 -7.69 3.29 -23.73
N TYR A 6 -6.82 4.30 -23.56
CA TYR A 6 -7.19 5.62 -23.06
C TYR A 6 -7.66 6.56 -24.17
N SER A 7 -7.09 6.48 -25.37
CA SER A 7 -7.29 7.46 -26.46
C SER A 7 -8.71 7.53 -27.04
N GLY A 8 -9.62 6.62 -26.65
CA GLY A 8 -11.05 6.70 -26.96
C GLY A 8 -11.97 6.99 -25.75
N LEU A 9 -11.43 6.99 -24.53
CA LEU A 9 -12.19 7.22 -23.28
C LEU A 9 -11.91 8.60 -22.65
N VAL A 10 -10.89 9.34 -23.10
CA VAL A 10 -10.52 10.64 -22.50
C VAL A 10 -11.56 11.73 -22.75
N ASP A 11 -12.34 11.63 -23.84
CA ASP A 11 -13.37 12.62 -24.15
C ASP A 11 -14.61 12.43 -23.25
N GLY A 12 -14.60 13.05 -22.07
CA GLY A 12 -15.79 13.29 -21.25
C GLY A 12 -16.06 12.33 -20.08
N LEU A 13 -15.17 11.37 -19.81
CA LEU A 13 -15.26 10.44 -18.66
C LEU A 13 -14.45 10.88 -17.44
N PHE A 14 -13.43 11.71 -17.66
CA PHE A 14 -12.60 12.29 -16.61
C PHE A 14 -12.66 13.82 -16.70
N PRO A 15 -12.58 14.55 -15.57
CA PRO A 15 -12.45 16.00 -15.58
C PRO A 15 -11.20 16.39 -16.35
N GLU A 16 -11.25 17.53 -17.03
CA GLU A 16 -10.11 18.06 -17.75
C GLU A 16 -8.89 18.14 -16.80
N PRO A 17 -7.71 17.67 -17.25
CA PRO A 17 -6.51 17.70 -16.43
C PRO A 17 -6.19 19.14 -16.04
N SER A 18 -6.19 19.42 -14.74
CA SER A 18 -5.77 20.71 -14.21
C SER A 18 -4.26 20.81 -14.21
N GLU A 19 -3.69 21.81 -14.89
CA GLU A 19 -2.26 22.14 -14.82
C GLU A 19 -1.83 22.72 -13.45
N ALA A 20 -2.75 22.80 -12.48
CA ALA A 20 -2.47 23.41 -11.19
C ALA A 20 -1.58 22.52 -10.31
N ILE A 21 -0.42 23.06 -9.93
CA ILE A 21 0.48 22.47 -8.93
C ILE A 21 -0.29 22.26 -7.60
N PRO A 22 -0.24 21.07 -6.98
CA PRO A 22 -0.88 20.81 -5.70
C PRO A 22 -0.46 21.83 -4.64
N ARG A 23 -1.42 22.59 -4.08
CA ARG A 23 -1.17 23.55 -2.98
C ARG A 23 -1.59 22.93 -1.65
N CYS A 24 -0.82 23.20 -0.60
CA CYS A 24 -1.14 22.77 0.76
C CYS A 24 -2.55 23.25 1.15
N GLY A 25 -3.42 22.33 1.60
CA GLY A 25 -4.79 22.64 2.04
C GLY A 25 -5.89 22.52 0.98
N LYS A 26 -5.58 22.23 -0.29
CA LYS A 26 -6.58 21.82 -1.29
C LYS A 26 -6.55 20.30 -1.50
N PRO A 27 -7.67 19.57 -1.35
CA PRO A 27 -7.70 18.15 -1.68
C PRO A 27 -7.56 18.01 -3.19
N VAL A 28 -6.37 17.60 -3.64
CA VAL A 28 -6.10 17.27 -5.05
C VAL A 28 -6.53 15.82 -5.26
N CYS A 29 -7.34 15.57 -6.29
CA CYS A 29 -7.70 14.20 -6.66
C CYS A 29 -6.44 13.44 -7.10
N ILE A 30 -6.31 12.14 -6.80
CA ILE A 30 -5.18 11.32 -7.25
C ILE A 30 -5.03 11.34 -8.79
N LEU A 31 -6.13 11.54 -9.54
CA LEU A 31 -6.11 11.74 -11.00
C LEU A 31 -5.54 13.10 -11.42
N GLU A 32 -5.70 14.13 -10.59
CA GLU A 32 -5.06 15.44 -10.80
C GLU A 32 -3.57 15.38 -10.41
N ALA A 33 -3.18 14.44 -9.54
CA ALA A 33 -1.79 14.26 -9.12
C ALA A 33 -0.92 13.55 -10.17
N VAL A 34 -1.50 12.69 -11.01
CA VAL A 34 -0.80 12.03 -12.13
C VAL A 34 -1.68 12.13 -13.37
N GLY A 35 -1.32 13.05 -14.28
CA GLY A 35 -2.02 13.19 -15.55
C GLY A 35 -1.89 11.96 -16.45
N PRO A 36 -2.85 11.71 -17.36
CA PRO A 36 -2.84 10.54 -18.25
C PRO A 36 -1.57 10.46 -19.10
N THR A 37 -1.00 11.61 -19.50
CA THR A 37 0.28 11.67 -20.23
C THR A 37 1.43 11.03 -19.46
N ALA A 38 1.52 11.25 -18.14
CA ALA A 38 2.57 10.64 -17.32
C ALA A 38 2.45 9.11 -17.26
N ILE A 39 1.22 8.59 -17.32
CA ILE A 39 0.94 7.16 -17.35
C ILE A 39 1.36 6.57 -18.71
N GLU A 40 0.94 7.17 -19.81
CA GLU A 40 1.31 6.70 -21.16
C GLU A 40 2.82 6.79 -21.38
N ASP A 41 3.47 7.90 -21.02
CA ASP A 41 4.93 8.07 -21.07
C ASP A 41 5.66 7.02 -20.23
N PHE A 42 5.08 6.63 -19.10
CA PHE A 42 5.63 5.55 -18.27
C PHE A 42 5.48 4.19 -18.93
N ARG A 43 4.35 3.93 -19.60
CA ARG A 43 4.08 2.67 -20.30
C ARG A 43 4.96 2.47 -21.53
N ASP A 44 5.18 3.55 -22.29
CA ASP A 44 6.02 3.56 -23.49
C ASP A 44 7.49 3.31 -23.14
N ARG A 45 8.00 3.96 -22.09
CA ARG A 45 9.38 3.75 -21.62
C ARG A 45 9.67 2.35 -21.09
N HIS A 46 8.64 1.61 -20.67
CA HIS A 46 8.79 0.30 -20.07
C HIS A 46 8.03 -0.74 -20.88
N ASN A 47 8.35 -0.88 -22.18
CA ASN A 47 7.73 -1.86 -23.05
C ASN A 47 8.39 -3.26 -22.89
N ALA A 48 7.61 -4.26 -22.51
CA ALA A 48 8.11 -5.62 -22.30
C ALA A 48 8.52 -6.32 -23.61
N GLU A 49 7.87 -6.04 -24.74
CA GLU A 49 8.19 -6.61 -26.05
C GLU A 49 9.54 -6.09 -26.55
N GLU A 50 9.82 -4.81 -26.31
CA GLU A 50 11.12 -4.22 -26.60
C GLU A 50 12.23 -4.89 -25.78
N MET A 51 11.99 -5.15 -24.49
CA MET A 51 12.94 -5.89 -23.65
C MET A 51 13.16 -7.33 -24.13
N ILE A 52 12.11 -8.00 -24.60
CA ILE A 52 12.24 -9.34 -25.21
C ILE A 52 13.12 -9.28 -26.46
N THR A 53 12.95 -8.24 -27.27
CA THR A 53 13.71 -8.02 -28.51
C THR A 53 15.17 -7.73 -28.20
N MET A 54 15.46 -6.85 -27.24
CA MET A 54 16.82 -6.57 -26.74
C MET A 54 17.50 -7.84 -26.23
N ARG A 55 16.79 -8.64 -25.42
CA ARG A 55 17.29 -9.92 -24.90
C ARG A 55 17.62 -10.91 -26.02
N ASN A 56 16.75 -11.04 -27.02
CA ASN A 56 16.98 -11.94 -28.16
C ASN A 56 18.16 -11.49 -29.03
N ASN A 57 18.42 -10.18 -29.08
CA ASN A 57 19.53 -9.59 -29.82
C ASN A 57 20.83 -9.47 -28.99
N ASN A 58 20.88 -10.05 -27.78
CA ASN A 58 22.01 -9.95 -26.83
C ASN A 58 22.40 -8.50 -26.48
N VAL A 59 21.45 -7.57 -26.52
CA VAL A 59 21.65 -6.18 -26.08
C VAL A 59 21.52 -6.13 -24.55
N PRO A 60 22.40 -5.42 -23.83
CA PRO A 60 22.29 -5.27 -22.38
C PRO A 60 20.95 -4.65 -21.98
N LEU A 61 20.24 -5.31 -21.07
CA LEU A 61 19.00 -4.79 -20.51
C LEU A 61 19.26 -3.66 -19.50
N PRO A 62 18.29 -2.76 -19.26
CA PRO A 62 18.41 -1.72 -18.23
C PRO A 62 18.73 -2.31 -16.86
N VAL A 63 19.76 -1.76 -16.20
CA VAL A 63 20.19 -2.17 -14.86
C VAL A 63 20.05 -1.00 -13.90
N ILE A 64 19.65 -1.29 -12.66
CA ILE A 64 19.61 -0.26 -11.61
C ILE A 64 21.04 0.18 -11.29
N PRO A 65 21.35 1.50 -11.31
CA PRO A 65 22.71 2.00 -11.06
C PRO A 65 23.20 1.62 -9.67
N ASP A 66 24.50 1.31 -9.56
CA ASP A 66 25.15 0.94 -8.30
C ASP A 66 25.41 2.18 -7.45
N VAL A 67 24.52 2.42 -6.49
CA VAL A 67 24.59 3.54 -5.55
C VAL A 67 24.60 3.02 -4.12
N PRO A 68 25.15 3.79 -3.16
CA PRO A 68 25.29 3.36 -1.77
C PRO A 68 23.97 2.91 -1.13
N HIS A 69 24.06 1.97 -0.20
CA HIS A 69 22.91 1.57 0.61
C HIS A 69 22.52 2.66 1.62
N ALA A 70 21.21 2.85 1.78
CA ALA A 70 20.61 3.72 2.76
C ALA A 70 20.80 3.14 4.16
N THR A 71 21.05 4.02 5.13
CA THR A 71 20.94 3.67 6.56
C THR A 71 19.48 3.38 6.92
N PRO A 72 19.19 2.70 8.05
CA PRO A 72 17.81 2.39 8.45
C PRO A 72 16.90 3.63 8.56
N LYS A 73 17.45 4.79 8.95
CA LYS A 73 16.69 6.05 8.96
C LYS A 73 16.38 6.52 7.53
N GLU A 74 17.38 6.55 6.67
CA GLU A 74 17.25 6.97 5.28
C GLU A 74 16.31 6.06 4.46
N ALA A 75 16.23 4.77 4.80
CA ALA A 75 15.35 3.80 4.15
C ALA A 75 13.85 4.06 4.42
N THR A 76 13.53 4.95 5.35
CA THR A 76 12.15 5.37 5.69
C THR A 76 11.81 6.78 5.21
N GLU A 77 12.76 7.46 4.56
CA GLU A 77 12.59 8.85 4.14
C GLU A 77 11.53 8.96 3.03
N ALA A 78 10.55 9.82 3.27
CA ALA A 78 9.39 10.03 2.41
C ALA A 78 9.30 11.48 1.91
N VAL A 79 8.71 11.66 0.74
CA VAL A 79 8.45 12.98 0.15
C VAL A 79 7.04 13.47 0.52
N GLN A 80 6.88 14.79 0.58
CA GLN A 80 5.56 15.40 0.73
C GLN A 80 5.02 15.77 -0.65
N GLY A 81 3.84 15.28 -0.98
CA GLY A 81 3.18 15.58 -2.25
C GLY A 81 3.86 14.94 -3.48
N LEU A 82 3.59 15.54 -4.65
CA LEU A 82 4.15 15.14 -5.93
C LEU A 82 5.56 15.73 -6.10
N VAL A 83 6.53 14.89 -6.45
CA VAL A 83 7.90 15.30 -6.75
C VAL A 83 8.23 14.80 -8.15
N LEU A 84 8.90 15.63 -8.95
CA LEU A 84 9.43 15.22 -10.25
C LEU A 84 10.87 14.74 -10.09
N ASP A 85 11.23 13.69 -10.83
CA ASP A 85 12.62 13.24 -10.94
C ASP A 85 13.19 13.81 -12.24
N ASN A 86 13.88 14.95 -12.10
CA ASN A 86 14.25 15.85 -13.20
C ASN A 86 13.00 16.38 -13.95
N LYS A 87 12.62 15.72 -15.05
CA LYS A 87 11.43 16.03 -15.86
C LYS A 87 10.47 14.83 -15.94
N THR A 88 10.76 13.76 -15.21
CA THR A 88 9.96 12.54 -15.22
C THR A 88 8.88 12.66 -14.16
N ALA A 89 7.62 12.64 -14.59
CA ALA A 89 6.49 12.50 -13.70
C ALA A 89 6.41 11.05 -13.16
N PRO A 90 6.12 10.87 -11.85
CA PRO A 90 5.90 9.54 -11.30
C PRO A 90 4.51 9.02 -11.66
N VAL A 91 4.36 7.71 -11.54
CA VAL A 91 3.06 7.02 -11.49
C VAL A 91 2.82 6.47 -10.09
N LEU A 92 1.54 6.33 -9.71
CA LEU A 92 1.16 5.88 -8.38
C LEU A 92 0.97 4.36 -8.32
N TYR A 93 1.64 3.76 -7.34
CA TYR A 93 1.46 2.36 -6.97
C TYR A 93 1.11 2.22 -5.50
N ARG A 94 0.46 1.12 -5.15
CA ARG A 94 0.03 0.77 -3.79
C ARG A 94 0.70 -0.53 -3.35
N ILE A 95 1.15 -0.59 -2.09
CA ILE A 95 1.65 -1.84 -1.51
C ILE A 95 0.50 -2.84 -1.40
N SER A 96 0.58 -3.96 -2.09
CA SER A 96 -0.44 -5.02 -2.07
C SER A 96 -0.05 -6.21 -1.21
N ALA A 97 1.24 -6.53 -1.13
CA ALA A 97 1.76 -7.62 -0.30
C ALA A 97 3.23 -7.43 0.09
N PHE A 98 3.65 -8.05 1.19
CA PHE A 98 5.06 -8.21 1.56
C PHE A 98 5.60 -9.57 1.10
N TYR A 99 6.86 -9.64 0.67
CA TYR A 99 7.55 -10.89 0.38
C TYR A 99 9.01 -10.81 0.78
N SER A 100 9.57 -11.85 1.41
CA SER A 100 11.00 -11.91 1.79
C SER A 100 11.56 -10.58 2.33
N SER A 101 12.33 -9.84 1.52
CA SER A 101 12.93 -8.54 1.82
C SER A 101 12.31 -7.34 1.05
N GLY A 102 11.23 -7.55 0.31
CA GLY A 102 10.59 -6.56 -0.56
C GLY A 102 9.06 -6.48 -0.42
N VAL A 103 8.47 -5.67 -1.29
CA VAL A 103 7.03 -5.43 -1.36
C VAL A 103 6.53 -5.55 -2.80
N LYS A 104 5.38 -6.18 -2.98
CA LYS A 104 4.64 -6.11 -4.23
C LYS A 104 3.83 -4.82 -4.25
N LEU A 105 3.86 -4.19 -5.40
CA LEU A 105 3.17 -2.96 -5.68
C LEU A 105 2.13 -3.23 -6.76
N SER A 106 0.89 -2.87 -6.51
CA SER A 106 -0.20 -2.90 -7.49
C SER A 106 -0.48 -1.50 -7.98
N SER A 107 -0.67 -1.34 -9.28
CA SER A 107 -0.93 -0.02 -9.86
C SER A 107 -2.26 0.53 -9.36
N VAL A 108 -2.28 1.82 -9.02
CA VAL A 108 -3.51 2.52 -8.63
C VAL A 108 -4.28 3.02 -9.85
N HIS A 109 -3.58 3.25 -10.97
CA HIS A 109 -4.16 3.84 -12.17
C HIS A 109 -4.58 2.82 -13.23
N ILE A 110 -4.15 1.55 -13.12
CA ILE A 110 -4.45 0.49 -14.12
C ILE A 110 -5.80 -0.19 -13.86
N GLU A 111 -6.56 0.25 -12.86
CA GLU A 111 -7.94 -0.21 -12.60
C GLU A 111 -8.98 0.38 -13.56
N VAL A 112 -8.53 0.97 -14.66
CA VAL A 112 -9.38 1.31 -15.81
C VAL A 112 -9.75 0.00 -16.53
N PRO A 113 -10.95 -0.15 -17.11
CA PRO A 113 -11.51 -1.46 -17.51
C PRO A 113 -10.76 -2.23 -18.61
N PHE A 114 -9.59 -1.76 -19.04
CA PHE A 114 -8.80 -2.31 -20.13
C PHE A 114 -7.32 -2.37 -19.75
N PRO A 115 -6.89 -3.29 -18.87
CA PRO A 115 -5.47 -3.50 -18.59
C PRO A 115 -4.80 -4.19 -19.78
N ASP A 116 -4.53 -3.41 -20.82
CA ASP A 116 -3.72 -3.78 -21.98
C ASP A 116 -2.24 -4.04 -21.61
N ARG A 117 -1.82 -3.63 -20.41
CA ARG A 117 -0.47 -3.83 -19.85
C ARG A 117 -0.49 -4.57 -18.51
N LEU A 118 -0.93 -5.84 -18.55
CA LEU A 118 -0.96 -6.75 -17.40
C LEU A 118 0.41 -6.91 -16.71
N ASP A 119 1.49 -6.77 -17.47
CA ASP A 119 2.86 -6.81 -16.94
C ASP A 119 3.17 -5.66 -15.97
N LEU A 120 2.50 -4.50 -16.10
CA LEU A 120 2.64 -3.33 -15.24
C LEU A 120 1.63 -3.28 -14.09
N HIS A 121 0.63 -4.16 -14.10
CA HIS A 121 -0.41 -4.20 -13.06
C HIS A 121 0.19 -4.46 -11.67
N THR A 122 1.15 -5.38 -11.60
CA THR A 122 1.90 -5.67 -10.38
C THR A 122 3.39 -5.63 -10.67
N ILE A 123 4.13 -4.90 -9.85
CA ILE A 123 5.59 -4.78 -9.92
C ILE A 123 6.20 -5.06 -8.55
N GLN A 124 7.52 -5.27 -8.51
CA GLN A 124 8.22 -5.59 -7.27
C GLN A 124 9.15 -4.45 -6.83
N LEU A 125 9.14 -4.09 -5.55
CA LEU A 125 10.06 -3.13 -4.95
C LEU A 125 10.90 -3.86 -3.90
N ASP A 126 12.20 -3.90 -4.11
CA ASP A 126 13.19 -4.61 -3.29
C ASP A 126 14.28 -3.63 -2.81
N PRO A 127 15.21 -4.06 -1.91
CA PRO A 127 16.24 -3.18 -1.36
C PRO A 127 17.25 -2.63 -2.37
N VAL A 128 17.18 -3.02 -3.65
CA VAL A 128 18.03 -2.46 -4.70
C VAL A 128 17.39 -1.29 -5.44
N GLY A 129 16.10 -1.00 -5.22
CA GLY A 129 15.48 0.23 -5.71
C GLY A 129 16.12 1.47 -5.10
N VAL A 130 16.20 2.56 -5.85
CA VAL A 130 16.78 3.84 -5.42
C VAL A 130 15.68 4.80 -4.97
N ASN A 131 15.76 5.26 -3.72
CA ASN A 131 14.87 6.31 -3.23
C ASN A 131 15.38 7.67 -3.75
N ILE A 132 14.56 8.38 -4.53
CA ILE A 132 14.97 9.65 -5.13
C ILE A 132 15.26 10.74 -4.09
N LYS A 133 14.66 10.67 -2.90
CA LYS A 133 14.86 11.66 -1.84
C LYS A 133 16.26 11.56 -1.23
N THR A 134 16.77 10.34 -1.09
CA THR A 134 18.08 10.09 -0.47
C THR A 134 19.18 9.81 -1.50
N GLY A 135 18.80 9.49 -2.74
CA GLY A 135 19.73 9.04 -3.78
C GLY A 135 20.36 7.67 -3.50
N LYS A 136 19.86 6.94 -2.50
CA LYS A 136 20.45 5.68 -2.00
C LYS A 136 19.52 4.49 -2.22
N ARG A 137 20.10 3.29 -2.22
CA ARG A 137 19.37 2.02 -2.33
C ARG A 137 18.83 1.57 -0.99
N GLY A 138 17.59 1.10 -0.95
CA GLY A 138 17.06 0.41 0.22
C GLY A 138 15.67 0.89 0.62
N ILE A 139 14.98 -0.02 1.29
CA ILE A 139 13.65 0.18 1.87
C ILE A 139 13.63 -0.49 3.24
N ASP A 140 12.90 0.09 4.18
CA ASP A 140 12.57 -0.58 5.43
C ASP A 140 11.13 -1.09 5.39
N ILE A 141 10.98 -2.35 4.97
CA ILE A 141 9.67 -3.03 4.91
C ILE A 141 8.98 -3.10 6.27
N THR A 142 9.72 -3.03 7.38
CA THR A 142 9.16 -3.12 8.73
C THR A 142 8.35 -1.88 9.09
N LYS A 143 8.66 -0.73 8.46
CA LYS A 143 7.99 0.56 8.66
C LYS A 143 6.98 0.90 7.55
N MET A 144 6.56 -0.09 6.76
CA MET A 144 5.53 0.03 5.71
C MET A 144 4.24 -0.70 6.12
N ILE A 145 3.10 -0.22 5.61
CA ILE A 145 1.75 -0.77 5.78
C ILE A 145 1.20 -1.19 4.41
N ILE A 146 0.51 -2.33 4.33
CA ILE A 146 -0.22 -2.71 3.11
C ILE A 146 -1.29 -1.64 2.82
N GLY A 147 -1.33 -1.15 1.59
CA GLY A 147 -2.16 -0.03 1.16
C GLY A 147 -1.43 1.31 1.13
N ASP A 148 -0.18 1.40 1.58
CA ASP A 148 0.61 2.62 1.40
C ASP A 148 0.86 2.90 -0.07
N LEU A 149 0.91 4.19 -0.38
CA LEU A 149 1.15 4.70 -1.72
C LEU A 149 2.65 4.99 -1.92
N VAL A 150 3.13 4.70 -3.13
CA VAL A 150 4.53 4.85 -3.54
C VAL A 150 4.56 5.51 -4.91
N TRP A 151 5.39 6.55 -5.04
CA TRP A 151 5.72 7.14 -6.34
C TRP A 151 6.75 6.28 -7.05
N VAL A 152 6.48 5.90 -8.30
CA VAL A 152 7.38 5.09 -9.13
C VAL A 152 7.75 5.88 -10.38
N TYR A 153 9.05 6.02 -10.66
CA TYR A 153 9.56 6.86 -11.75
C TYR A 153 10.16 6.03 -12.91
N ALA A 154 10.76 4.89 -12.57
CA ALA A 154 11.43 4.01 -13.51
C ALA A 154 11.43 2.56 -13.02
N LEU A 155 11.42 1.63 -13.97
CA LEU A 155 11.50 0.19 -13.76
C LEU A 155 12.76 -0.37 -14.42
N ALA A 156 13.18 -1.52 -13.93
CA ALA A 156 14.17 -2.38 -14.57
C ALA A 156 13.58 -3.80 -14.65
N PRO A 157 13.96 -4.61 -15.65
CA PRO A 157 13.56 -6.01 -15.70
C PRO A 157 14.09 -6.78 -14.47
N THR A 158 13.32 -7.75 -13.99
CA THR A 158 13.78 -8.65 -12.94
C THR A 158 14.86 -9.58 -13.46
N ILE A 159 15.73 -10.08 -12.57
CA ILE A 159 16.78 -11.04 -12.93
C ILE A 159 16.16 -12.27 -13.60
N LYS A 160 15.02 -12.77 -13.07
CA LYS A 160 14.33 -13.92 -13.64
C LYS A 160 13.84 -13.65 -15.05
N PHE A 161 13.26 -12.48 -15.31
CA PHE A 161 12.84 -12.12 -16.67
C PHE A 161 14.03 -11.93 -17.63
N ALA A 162 15.13 -11.35 -17.14
CA ALA A 162 16.34 -11.14 -17.91
C ALA A 162 17.03 -12.44 -18.32
N THR A 163 17.07 -13.46 -17.43
CA THR A 163 17.83 -14.70 -17.64
C THR A 163 17.00 -15.86 -18.18
N THR A 164 15.67 -15.80 -18.10
CA THR A 164 14.79 -16.92 -18.50
C THR A 164 13.76 -16.48 -19.54
N LYS A 165 13.24 -17.44 -20.32
CA LYS A 165 12.10 -17.23 -21.23
C LYS A 165 10.78 -17.23 -20.47
N MET A 166 10.67 -16.32 -19.50
CA MET A 166 9.43 -16.11 -18.74
C MET A 166 8.34 -15.56 -19.66
N ALA A 167 7.15 -16.16 -19.62
CA ALA A 167 5.96 -15.65 -20.29
C ALA A 167 5.43 -14.39 -19.58
N LEU A 168 4.84 -13.48 -20.36
CA LEU A 168 4.11 -12.34 -19.82
C LEU A 168 2.76 -12.82 -19.26
N PRO A 169 2.23 -12.16 -18.22
CA PRO A 169 0.91 -12.50 -17.69
C PRO A 169 -0.16 -12.25 -18.75
N CYS A 170 -1.04 -13.22 -18.95
CA CYS A 170 -2.15 -13.17 -19.90
C CYS A 170 -3.48 -12.83 -19.24
N THR A 171 -3.57 -12.96 -17.91
CA THR A 171 -4.76 -12.63 -17.12
C THR A 171 -4.43 -11.72 -15.93
N VAL A 172 -5.45 -11.03 -15.42
CA VAL A 172 -5.33 -10.21 -14.19
C VAL A 172 -4.99 -11.09 -12.99
N GLU A 173 -5.52 -12.31 -12.92
CA GLU A 173 -5.23 -13.26 -11.84
C GLU A 173 -3.73 -13.64 -11.81
N GLU A 174 -3.16 -13.96 -12.97
CA GLU A 174 -1.72 -14.23 -13.11
C GLU A 174 -0.88 -13.01 -12.68
N ALA A 175 -1.28 -11.81 -13.11
CA ALA A 175 -0.60 -10.57 -12.74
C ALA A 175 -0.69 -10.28 -11.23
N PHE A 176 -1.80 -10.64 -10.56
CA PHE A 176 -2.01 -10.38 -9.14
C PHE A 176 -1.42 -11.45 -8.21
N HIS A 177 -1.10 -12.63 -8.73
CA HIS A 177 -0.59 -13.73 -7.90
C HIS A 177 0.69 -13.36 -7.14
N ALA A 178 0.62 -13.40 -5.81
CA ALA A 178 1.72 -13.02 -4.91
C ALA A 178 2.99 -13.88 -5.10
N ARG A 179 2.85 -15.14 -5.53
CA ARG A 179 3.98 -16.06 -5.73
C ARG A 179 4.53 -16.07 -7.16
N GLN A 180 3.81 -15.48 -8.12
CA GLN A 180 4.32 -15.39 -9.48
C GLN A 180 5.43 -14.34 -9.55
N PRO A 181 6.48 -14.61 -10.33
CA PRO A 181 7.52 -13.62 -10.59
C PRO A 181 6.95 -12.43 -11.36
N ASN A 182 7.48 -11.23 -11.12
CA ASN A 182 7.13 -10.04 -11.88
C ASN A 182 8.13 -9.84 -13.03
N VAL A 183 7.65 -9.22 -14.12
CA VAL A 183 8.51 -8.79 -15.24
C VAL A 183 9.41 -7.64 -14.77
N TRP A 184 8.83 -6.73 -14.00
CA TRP A 184 9.45 -5.48 -13.59
C TRP A 184 9.75 -5.42 -12.11
N ARG A 185 10.91 -4.82 -11.80
CA ARG A 185 11.24 -4.30 -10.49
C ARG A 185 11.43 -2.79 -10.54
N VAL A 186 11.14 -2.13 -9.43
CA VAL A 186 11.25 -0.68 -9.31
C VAL A 186 12.72 -0.26 -9.28
N ALA A 187 13.12 0.59 -10.21
CA ALA A 187 14.46 1.15 -10.26
C ALA A 187 14.57 2.43 -9.43
N ARG A 188 13.56 3.31 -9.54
CA ARG A 188 13.53 4.62 -8.86
C ARG A 188 12.16 4.88 -8.27
N PHE A 189 12.12 5.27 -7.00
CA PHE A 189 10.88 5.49 -6.26
C PHE A 189 10.98 6.59 -5.21
N ALA A 190 9.82 7.02 -4.69
CA ALA A 190 9.74 7.79 -3.46
C ALA A 190 8.59 7.24 -2.58
N LEU A 191 8.83 7.12 -1.28
CA LEU A 191 7.77 6.89 -0.32
C LEU A 191 6.96 8.17 -0.14
N ILE A 192 5.65 8.05 0.02
CA ILE A 192 4.77 9.21 0.28
C ILE A 192 4.62 9.38 1.78
N HIS A 193 4.86 10.61 2.27
CA HIS A 193 4.69 10.95 3.68
C HIS A 193 3.23 10.74 4.10
N ARG A 194 3.03 10.23 5.30
CA ARG A 194 1.71 9.97 5.88
C ARG A 194 1.69 10.35 7.35
N ASP A 195 0.63 11.02 7.75
CA ASP A 195 0.37 11.33 9.15
C ASP A 195 -0.40 10.18 9.78
N LEU A 196 0.32 9.29 10.44
CA LEU A 196 -0.27 8.17 11.16
C LEU A 196 -0.47 8.53 12.63
N MET A 197 -1.71 8.47 13.08
CA MET A 197 -2.02 8.58 14.51
C MET A 197 -1.89 7.20 15.18
N PRO A 198 -1.47 7.16 16.46
CA PRO A 198 -1.53 5.94 17.24
C PRO A 198 -2.98 5.50 17.43
N THR A 199 -3.31 4.32 16.92
CA THR A 199 -4.65 3.76 16.94
C THR A 199 -4.71 2.58 17.90
N LEU A 200 -5.83 2.44 18.61
CA LEU A 200 -6.04 1.33 19.53
C LEU A 200 -6.27 0.04 18.73
N GLY A 201 -5.69 -1.06 19.20
CA GLY A 201 -5.91 -2.39 18.68
C GLY A 201 -6.11 -3.40 19.79
N PHE A 202 -6.54 -4.60 19.41
CA PHE A 202 -6.83 -5.68 20.34
C PHE A 202 -6.20 -6.98 19.84
N VAL A 203 -5.55 -7.71 20.75
CA VAL A 203 -4.95 -9.01 20.45
C VAL A 203 -5.99 -10.08 20.72
N THR A 204 -6.44 -10.78 19.68
CA THR A 204 -7.45 -11.84 19.81
C THR A 204 -6.81 -13.15 20.25
N SER A 205 -5.73 -13.56 19.57
CA SER A 205 -5.06 -14.83 19.87
C SER A 205 -3.56 -14.78 19.59
N ILE A 206 -2.82 -15.68 20.24
CA ILE A 206 -1.41 -15.93 19.98
C ILE A 206 -1.34 -17.18 19.11
N VAL A 207 -0.98 -17.02 17.83
CA VAL A 207 -0.89 -18.12 16.86
C VAL A 207 0.36 -18.96 17.11
N SER A 208 1.50 -18.33 17.37
CA SER A 208 2.73 -19.02 17.72
C SER A 208 3.60 -18.16 18.63
N ARG A 209 3.86 -18.64 19.85
CA ARG A 209 4.68 -17.91 20.81
C ARG A 209 6.17 -17.98 20.50
N GLN A 210 6.64 -19.09 19.96
CA GLN A 210 8.04 -19.26 19.53
C GLN A 210 8.39 -18.33 18.36
N ASN A 211 7.48 -18.22 17.38
CA ASN A 211 7.68 -17.36 16.21
C ASN A 211 7.21 -15.91 16.43
N GLY A 212 6.59 -15.62 17.59
CA GLY A 212 6.02 -14.32 17.92
C GLY A 212 4.97 -13.88 16.90
N VAL A 213 4.05 -14.77 16.55
CA VAL A 213 2.96 -14.52 15.61
C VAL A 213 1.66 -14.33 16.39
N PHE A 214 1.00 -13.20 16.15
CA PHE A 214 -0.19 -12.76 16.86
C PHE A 214 -1.29 -12.42 15.89
N ARG A 215 -2.53 -12.65 16.29
CA ARG A 215 -3.71 -12.20 15.57
C ARG A 215 -4.28 -10.98 16.26
N ILE A 216 -4.45 -9.91 15.50
CA ILE A 216 -4.84 -8.61 16.02
C ILE A 216 -5.98 -8.01 15.22
N TYR A 217 -6.73 -7.15 15.89
CA TYR A 217 -7.68 -6.21 15.32
C TYR A 217 -7.16 -4.79 15.55
N MET A 218 -7.30 -3.90 14.55
CA MET A 218 -7.03 -2.48 14.70
C MET A 218 -8.33 -1.70 14.52
N GLN A 219 -8.56 -0.70 15.38
CA GLN A 219 -9.76 0.13 15.33
C GLN A 219 -9.96 0.75 13.94
N GLY A 220 -11.20 0.70 13.44
CA GLY A 220 -11.56 1.17 12.11
C GLY A 220 -11.29 0.17 10.98
N HIS A 221 -10.73 -1.00 11.30
CA HIS A 221 -10.60 -2.09 10.33
C HIS A 221 -11.79 -3.06 10.39
N ARG A 222 -11.94 -3.92 9.37
CA ARG A 222 -13.04 -4.91 9.26
C ARG A 222 -12.57 -6.35 9.39
N GLN A 223 -11.27 -6.60 9.32
CA GLN A 223 -10.68 -7.94 9.28
C GLN A 223 -9.63 -8.10 10.37
N LEU A 224 -9.42 -9.34 10.79
CA LEU A 224 -8.29 -9.71 11.64
C LEU A 224 -7.01 -9.79 10.81
N VAL A 225 -5.90 -9.31 11.38
CA VAL A 225 -4.60 -9.30 10.72
C VAL A 225 -3.61 -10.13 11.52
N THR A 226 -2.83 -10.95 10.82
CA THR A 226 -1.76 -11.73 11.41
C THR A 226 -0.46 -10.95 11.32
N VAL A 227 0.13 -10.65 12.48
CA VAL A 227 1.39 -9.91 12.60
C VAL A 227 2.47 -10.79 13.22
N ASN A 228 3.73 -10.50 12.90
CA ASN A 228 4.89 -11.16 13.51
C ASN A 228 5.68 -10.20 14.41
N ARG A 229 6.62 -10.74 15.19
CA ARG A 229 7.45 -9.97 16.12
C ARG A 229 8.27 -8.84 15.48
N ASN A 230 8.53 -8.89 14.17
CA ASN A 230 9.28 -7.83 13.48
C ASN A 230 8.44 -6.57 13.26
N ARG A 231 7.12 -6.64 13.48
CA ARG A 231 6.22 -5.47 13.45
C ARG A 231 6.13 -4.73 14.78
N LEU A 232 6.73 -5.28 15.84
CA LEU A 232 6.80 -4.62 17.14
C LEU A 232 7.81 -3.48 17.10
N GLN A 233 7.56 -2.45 17.91
CA GLN A 233 8.57 -1.40 18.14
C GLN A 233 9.89 -2.01 18.65
N ASN A 234 9.78 -3.01 19.52
CA ASN A 234 10.90 -3.81 19.99
C ASN A 234 10.55 -5.31 19.87
N PRO A 235 11.19 -6.05 18.94
CA PRO A 235 10.90 -7.48 18.74
C PRO A 235 11.09 -8.34 20.00
N LYS A 236 11.96 -7.92 20.93
CA LYS A 236 12.19 -8.62 22.20
C LYS A 236 10.97 -8.59 23.11
N ASP A 237 10.06 -7.63 22.95
CA ASP A 237 8.86 -7.47 23.77
C ASP A 237 7.70 -8.39 23.34
N SER A 238 7.91 -9.25 22.35
CA SER A 238 6.95 -10.26 21.90
C SER A 238 6.39 -11.13 23.02
N HIS A 239 7.20 -11.46 24.04
CA HIS A 239 6.77 -12.25 25.19
C HIS A 239 5.78 -11.53 26.12
N LYS A 240 5.77 -10.19 26.09
CA LYS A 240 4.91 -9.33 26.92
C LYS A 240 3.50 -9.21 26.35
N ILE A 241 3.33 -9.46 25.05
CA ILE A 241 2.01 -9.47 24.40
C ILE A 241 1.20 -10.67 24.91
N ARG A 242 -0.03 -10.40 25.31
CA ARG A 242 -0.98 -11.40 25.81
C ARG A 242 -2.21 -11.44 24.91
N ALA A 243 -2.83 -12.61 24.77
CA ALA A 243 -4.17 -12.69 24.21
C ALA A 243 -5.14 -11.87 25.06
N ASN A 244 -6.21 -11.38 24.44
CA ASN A 244 -7.24 -10.56 25.06
C ASN A 244 -6.69 -9.28 25.72
N SER A 245 -5.72 -8.63 25.07
CA SER A 245 -5.12 -7.39 25.58
C SER A 245 -5.10 -6.29 24.52
N PHE A 246 -5.15 -5.04 24.99
CA PHE A 246 -5.08 -3.86 24.12
C PHE A 246 -3.64 -3.50 23.77
N ILE A 247 -3.44 -3.19 22.50
CA ILE A 247 -2.20 -2.69 21.91
C ILE A 247 -2.44 -1.32 21.28
N THR A 248 -1.36 -0.63 20.96
CA THR A 248 -1.41 0.61 20.20
C THR A 248 -0.40 0.52 19.06
N ALA A 249 -0.78 0.99 17.88
CA ALA A 249 0.14 1.08 16.75
C ALA A 249 -0.29 2.21 15.81
N PRO A 250 0.66 2.88 15.13
CA PRO A 250 0.35 3.67 13.94
C PRO A 250 -0.43 2.82 12.93
N PHE A 251 -1.67 3.21 12.64
CA PHE A 251 -2.52 2.46 11.73
C PHE A 251 -3.46 3.39 10.97
N ARG A 252 -3.67 3.04 9.70
CA ARG A 252 -4.63 3.69 8.83
C ARG A 252 -5.61 2.62 8.33
N PRO A 253 -6.93 2.87 8.42
CA PRO A 253 -7.93 2.00 7.82
C PRO A 253 -7.66 1.78 6.33
N LYS A 254 -8.07 0.60 5.82
CA LYS A 254 -7.96 0.27 4.41
C LYS A 254 -8.71 1.32 3.57
N GLN A 255 -7.99 2.00 2.69
CA GLN A 255 -8.62 2.82 1.64
C GLN A 255 -9.25 1.90 0.59
N LEU A 256 -10.32 2.35 -0.07
CA LEU A 256 -10.89 1.59 -1.18
C LEU A 256 -9.77 1.30 -2.20
N ASP A 257 -9.68 0.03 -2.62
CA ASP A 257 -8.69 -0.40 -3.60
C ASP A 257 -9.03 0.20 -4.96
N TYR A 258 -10.33 0.21 -5.31
CA TYR A 258 -10.83 0.85 -6.52
C TYR A 258 -10.82 2.38 -6.44
N MET A 259 -10.33 3.00 -7.50
CA MET A 259 -10.77 4.36 -7.84
C MET A 259 -12.26 4.30 -8.17
N VAL A 260 -13.12 4.68 -7.23
CA VAL A 260 -14.39 5.30 -7.62
C VAL A 260 -13.96 6.42 -8.55
N PHE A 261 -14.33 6.34 -9.83
CA PHE A 261 -14.18 7.47 -10.73
C PHE A 261 -14.71 8.67 -9.95
N ALA A 262 -13.83 9.58 -9.52
CA ALA A 262 -14.19 10.74 -8.71
C ALA A 262 -15.02 11.76 -9.53
N CYS A 263 -15.51 11.30 -10.67
CA CYS A 263 -16.16 11.99 -11.75
C CYS A 263 -17.50 11.28 -11.84
N LYS A 264 -18.59 11.99 -11.54
CA LYS A 264 -19.93 11.49 -11.84
C LYS A 264 -19.92 11.17 -13.34
N PRO A 265 -20.12 9.91 -13.75
CA PRO A 265 -20.11 9.59 -15.15
C PRO A 265 -21.16 10.45 -15.86
N THR A 266 -20.85 10.97 -17.05
CA THR A 266 -21.85 11.63 -17.90
C THR A 266 -23.02 10.67 -18.15
N ASP A 267 -24.22 11.20 -18.44
CA ASP A 267 -25.52 10.50 -18.39
C ASP A 267 -25.63 9.22 -19.26
N ASN A 268 -24.61 8.86 -20.04
CA ASN A 268 -24.52 7.65 -20.87
C ASN A 268 -23.63 6.51 -20.30
N ALA A 269 -23.11 6.59 -19.08
CA ALA A 269 -22.19 5.56 -18.57
C ALA A 269 -22.85 4.28 -17.99
N ARG A 270 -24.09 3.97 -18.37
CA ARG A 270 -24.78 2.76 -17.91
C ARG A 270 -24.03 1.49 -18.35
N GLU A 271 -23.50 1.49 -19.57
CA GLU A 271 -22.69 0.39 -20.13
C GLU A 271 -21.36 0.22 -19.40
N LEU A 272 -20.67 1.32 -19.06
CA LEU A 272 -19.46 1.30 -18.24
C LEU A 272 -19.77 0.74 -16.85
N THR A 273 -20.88 1.14 -16.24
CA THR A 273 -21.29 0.67 -14.90
C THR A 273 -21.62 -0.82 -14.92
N SER A 274 -22.33 -1.32 -15.95
CA SER A 274 -22.60 -2.75 -16.10
C SER A 274 -21.33 -3.55 -16.35
N TYR A 275 -20.42 -3.04 -17.16
CA TYR A 275 -19.14 -3.70 -17.43
C TYR A 275 -18.25 -3.74 -16.18
N MET A 276 -18.21 -2.65 -15.40
CA MET A 276 -17.49 -2.63 -14.11
C MET A 276 -18.05 -3.64 -13.10
N ALA A 277 -19.33 -3.98 -13.17
CA ALA A 277 -19.89 -5.05 -12.34
C ALA A 277 -19.38 -6.45 -12.73
N GLU A 278 -18.89 -6.61 -13.97
CA GLU A 278 -18.30 -7.85 -14.48
C GLU A 278 -16.78 -7.93 -14.27
N VAL A 279 -16.11 -6.81 -13.95
CA VAL A 279 -14.67 -6.80 -13.67
C VAL A 279 -14.38 -7.56 -12.38
N GLN A 280 -13.56 -8.61 -12.49
CA GLN A 280 -13.14 -9.41 -11.34
C GLN A 280 -12.27 -8.57 -10.40
N TYR A 281 -12.77 -8.35 -9.19
CA TYR A 281 -12.06 -7.61 -8.15
C TYR A 281 -11.15 -8.52 -7.32
N PHE A 282 -9.86 -8.19 -7.27
CA PHE A 282 -8.86 -8.89 -6.45
C PHE A 282 -8.48 -8.02 -5.25
N PRO A 283 -9.03 -8.28 -4.04
CA PRO A 283 -8.75 -7.43 -2.89
C PRO A 283 -7.28 -7.51 -2.49
N SER A 284 -6.67 -6.35 -2.20
CA SER A 284 -5.34 -6.31 -1.57
C SER A 284 -5.37 -6.93 -0.18
N SER A 285 -4.22 -7.45 0.26
CA SER A 285 -4.05 -7.98 1.61
C SER A 285 -4.41 -6.93 2.67
N PRO A 286 -4.86 -7.33 3.87
CA PRO A 286 -5.29 -6.38 4.87
C PRO A 286 -4.11 -5.52 5.40
N PRO A 287 -4.34 -4.22 5.67
CA PRO A 287 -3.33 -3.31 6.22
C PRO A 287 -2.72 -3.89 7.50
N THR A 288 -1.41 -4.04 7.50
CA THR A 288 -0.66 -4.60 8.62
C THR A 288 0.06 -3.48 9.35
N PRO A 289 -0.24 -3.19 10.63
CA PRO A 289 0.43 -2.13 11.37
C PRO A 289 1.90 -2.46 11.63
N PHE A 290 2.68 -1.43 11.94
CA PHE A 290 4.05 -1.52 12.44
C PHE A 290 4.18 -0.73 13.73
N ASP A 291 5.36 -0.78 14.36
CA ASP A 291 5.63 -0.12 15.64
C ASP A 291 4.62 -0.50 16.74
N ILE A 292 4.15 -1.74 16.70
CA ILE A 292 3.16 -2.24 17.64
C ILE A 292 3.77 -2.22 19.04
N ARG A 293 3.03 -1.62 19.97
CA ARG A 293 3.39 -1.48 21.38
C ARG A 293 2.23 -1.86 22.27
N ILE A 294 2.56 -2.23 23.50
CA ILE A 294 1.56 -2.41 24.55
C ILE A 294 1.06 -1.04 24.97
N THR A 295 -0.22 -0.95 25.33
CA THR A 295 -0.82 0.27 25.89
C THR A 295 -0.09 0.73 27.16
N SER A 296 -0.19 2.03 27.47
CA SER A 296 0.44 2.61 28.66
C SER A 296 -0.06 1.95 29.96
N ALA A 297 0.76 1.97 31.01
CA ALA A 297 0.36 1.44 32.32
C ALA A 297 -0.88 2.15 32.88
N GLU A 298 -1.06 3.44 32.58
CA GLU A 298 -2.27 4.20 32.93
C GLU A 298 -3.50 3.63 32.23
N HIS A 299 -3.44 3.47 30.90
CA HIS A 299 -4.55 2.90 30.13
C HIS A 299 -4.89 1.47 30.61
N GLN A 300 -3.89 0.65 30.92
CA GLN A 300 -4.13 -0.68 31.49
C GLN A 300 -4.86 -0.63 32.84
N ARG A 301 -4.50 0.31 33.72
CA ARG A 301 -5.20 0.51 34.99
C ARG A 301 -6.64 0.97 34.78
N GLN A 302 -6.87 1.88 33.83
CA GLN A 302 -8.23 2.33 33.48
C GLN A 302 -9.09 1.19 32.94
N VAL A 303 -8.54 0.31 32.10
CA VAL A 303 -9.23 -0.90 31.64
C VAL A 303 -9.55 -1.84 32.81
N GLN A 304 -8.62 -2.04 33.74
CA GLN A 304 -8.86 -2.87 34.93
C GLN A 304 -9.90 -2.26 35.89
N ASP A 305 -9.87 -0.95 36.09
CA ASP A 305 -10.89 -0.21 36.86
C ASP A 305 -12.26 -0.35 36.19
N LYS A 306 -12.34 -0.21 34.87
CA LYS A 306 -13.58 -0.42 34.09
C LYS A 306 -14.18 -1.81 34.24
N LEU A 307 -13.36 -2.84 34.40
CA LEU A 307 -13.80 -4.22 34.62
C LEU A 307 -14.29 -4.49 36.06
N ARG A 308 -14.02 -3.59 37.00
CA ARG A 308 -14.40 -3.70 38.42
C ARG A 308 -15.44 -2.64 38.78
N ASP A 309 -14.99 -1.55 39.39
CA ASP A 309 -15.84 -0.55 40.04
C ASP A 309 -16.08 0.69 39.18
N PHE A 310 -15.32 0.82 38.08
CA PHE A 310 -15.34 1.94 37.12
C PHE A 310 -15.36 3.33 37.78
N THR A 311 -14.47 3.51 38.77
CA THR A 311 -14.33 4.74 39.56
C THR A 311 -14.04 5.97 38.72
N MET A 312 -13.46 5.79 37.52
CA MET A 312 -13.24 6.86 36.55
C MET A 312 -14.54 7.61 36.17
N PHE A 313 -15.68 6.92 36.13
CA PHE A 313 -16.97 7.53 35.82
C PHE A 313 -17.36 8.62 36.82
N GLN A 314 -17.05 8.40 38.10
CA GLN A 314 -17.37 9.31 39.19
C GLN A 314 -16.32 10.41 39.36
N THR A 315 -15.05 10.05 39.20
CA THR A 315 -13.92 10.94 39.51
C THR A 315 -13.52 11.85 38.35
N ARG A 316 -13.71 11.42 37.09
CA ARG A 316 -13.24 12.13 35.88
C ARG A 316 -14.26 12.02 34.72
N PRO A 317 -15.52 12.46 34.89
CA PRO A 317 -16.60 12.22 33.92
C PRO A 317 -16.33 12.78 32.51
N THR A 318 -15.61 13.90 32.41
CA THR A 318 -15.26 14.52 31.11
C THR A 318 -14.27 13.70 30.29
N GLU A 319 -13.43 12.88 30.93
CA GLU A 319 -12.42 12.08 30.24
C GLU A 319 -12.91 10.68 29.89
N VAL A 320 -14.00 10.25 30.52
CA VAL A 320 -14.57 8.92 30.35
C VAL A 320 -14.98 8.68 28.90
N LEU A 321 -15.58 9.66 28.22
CA LEU A 321 -15.97 9.50 26.81
C LEU A 321 -14.75 9.28 25.92
N ASN A 322 -13.69 10.08 26.10
CA ASN A 322 -12.44 9.95 25.35
C ASN A 322 -11.75 8.60 25.57
N PHE A 323 -11.94 7.98 26.74
CA PHE A 323 -11.44 6.64 27.04
C PHE A 323 -12.35 5.53 26.47
N LEU A 324 -13.67 5.64 26.67
CA LEU A 324 -14.63 4.60 26.32
C LEU A 324 -14.86 4.48 24.81
N GLU A 325 -14.84 5.58 24.06
CA GLU A 325 -15.13 5.55 22.63
C GLU A 325 -14.12 4.68 21.85
N PRO A 326 -12.79 4.90 21.95
CA PRO A 326 -11.81 4.02 21.31
C PRO A 326 -11.88 2.58 21.84
N LEU A 327 -12.12 2.41 23.14
CA LEU A 327 -12.18 1.11 23.80
C LEU A 327 -13.32 0.25 23.26
N TYR A 328 -14.55 0.80 23.22
CA TYR A 328 -15.72 0.10 22.70
C TYR A 328 -15.64 -0.06 21.18
N SER A 329 -15.17 0.95 20.46
CA SER A 329 -14.95 0.84 19.01
C SER A 329 -14.01 -0.33 18.67
N ALA A 330 -12.89 -0.44 19.39
CA ALA A 330 -11.95 -1.55 19.21
C ALA A 330 -12.54 -2.90 19.63
N ALA A 331 -13.23 -2.98 20.77
CA ALA A 331 -13.81 -4.23 21.27
C ALA A 331 -14.96 -4.74 20.38
N CYS A 332 -15.93 -3.90 20.04
CA CYS A 332 -17.04 -4.25 19.15
C CYS A 332 -16.55 -4.61 17.75
N GLY A 333 -15.59 -3.84 17.22
CA GLY A 333 -14.96 -4.14 15.94
C GLY A 333 -14.21 -5.47 15.95
N THR A 334 -13.54 -5.80 17.05
CA THR A 334 -12.91 -7.11 17.24
C THR A 334 -13.94 -8.25 17.20
N ILE A 335 -15.05 -8.12 17.92
CA ILE A 335 -16.12 -9.13 17.93
C ILE A 335 -16.66 -9.33 16.52
N ALA A 336 -16.99 -8.24 15.81
CA ALA A 336 -17.49 -8.31 14.45
C ALA A 336 -16.48 -8.99 13.50
N ALA A 337 -15.19 -8.66 13.62
CA ALA A 337 -14.13 -9.24 12.81
C ALA A 337 -13.87 -10.72 13.12
N VAL A 338 -14.11 -11.17 14.36
CA VAL A 338 -14.01 -12.59 14.75
C VAL A 338 -15.21 -13.38 14.23
N VAL A 339 -16.41 -12.80 14.19
CA VAL A 339 -17.61 -13.48 13.67
C VAL A 339 -17.58 -13.60 12.15
N ALA A 340 -16.97 -12.63 11.46
CA ALA A 340 -16.88 -12.61 9.99
C ALA A 340 -15.73 -13.44 9.41
N ASP A 341 -14.87 -14.01 10.26
CA ASP A 341 -13.67 -14.75 9.88
C ASP A 341 -13.87 -16.27 9.92
#